data_AF-A0A924ZA16-F1
#
_entry.id   AF-A0A924ZA16-F1
#
_cell.length_a   1.000
_cell.length_b   1.000
_cell.length_c   1.000
_cell.angle_alpha   90.00
_cell.angle_beta   90.00
_cell.angle_gamma   90.00
#
_symmetry.space_group_name_H-M   'P 1'
#
loop_
_entity.id
_entity.type
_entity.pdbx_description
1 polymer ?
#
loop_
_entity_poly.entity_id
_entity_poly.type
_entity_poly.pdbx_seq_one_letter_code
_entity_poly.pdbx_strand_id
1 'polypeptide(L)'
;MIDTGSPGCDESVAGGTDCGENVQTRSGGTTYSEMAHLFYVTLGNKAYCTPGDATCVGPQPGWGLTNTATFQNMTDDYYWSGLEYALNPSDAWGFRGLDGGHGNYFKTDKFYALAVRTGDVTAVPEPQTYALLMLGLIGLAVARRRPH
;
A
#
# COMPACT_ATOMS: atom_id res chain seq x y z
N MET A 1 -5.03 -7.71 -4.53
CA MET A 1 -6.10 -6.74 -4.83
C MET A 1 -7.40 -7.31 -4.28
N ILE A 2 -8.24 -6.48 -3.69
CA ILE A 2 -9.59 -6.81 -3.23
C ILE A 2 -10.50 -5.73 -3.82
N ASP A 3 -11.50 -6.16 -4.57
CA ASP A 3 -12.60 -5.33 -5.06
C ASP A 3 -13.48 -4.94 -3.85
N THR A 4 -13.77 -3.64 -3.70
CA THR A 4 -14.51 -3.10 -2.56
C THR A 4 -15.76 -2.37 -3.03
N GLY A 5 -16.79 -2.38 -2.18
CA GLY A 5 -18.04 -1.71 -2.52
C GLY A 5 -18.88 -2.52 -3.50
N SER A 6 -19.22 -1.93 -4.65
CA SER A 6 -20.03 -2.62 -5.68
C SER A 6 -19.14 -3.45 -6.59
N PRO A 7 -19.58 -4.63 -7.07
CA PRO A 7 -18.77 -5.39 -8.03
C PRO A 7 -18.39 -4.52 -9.22
N GLY A 8 -17.10 -4.40 -9.51
CA GLY A 8 -16.61 -3.56 -10.59
C GLY A 8 -15.65 -2.46 -10.13
N CYS A 9 -15.56 -1.38 -10.90
CA CYS A 9 -14.69 -0.25 -10.62
C CYS A 9 -15.46 0.85 -9.89
N ASP A 10 -15.23 0.99 -8.58
CA ASP A 10 -15.68 2.15 -7.82
C ASP A 10 -14.67 3.30 -8.02
N GLU A 11 -14.76 3.99 -9.15
CA GLU A 11 -13.76 4.99 -9.57
C GLU A 11 -13.72 6.22 -8.65
N SER A 12 -12.53 6.56 -8.16
CA SER A 12 -12.28 7.82 -7.44
C SER A 12 -10.86 8.32 -7.70
N VAL A 13 -10.73 9.63 -7.96
CA VAL A 13 -9.41 10.30 -8.00
C VAL A 13 -8.96 10.81 -6.62
N ALA A 14 -9.92 11.06 -5.73
CA ALA A 14 -9.66 11.42 -4.34
C ALA A 14 -9.15 10.22 -3.54
N GLY A 15 -9.41 9.01 -4.00
CA GLY A 15 -9.04 7.77 -3.34
C GLY A 15 -10.07 7.20 -2.38
N GLY A 16 -9.64 6.16 -1.67
CA GLY A 16 -10.46 5.43 -0.70
C GLY A 16 -11.37 4.33 -1.29
N THR A 17 -11.32 4.12 -2.60
CA THR A 17 -12.02 3.04 -3.33
C THR A 17 -11.00 2.02 -3.86
N ASP A 18 -11.43 1.06 -4.68
CA ASP A 18 -10.57 0.04 -5.30
C ASP A 18 -10.08 0.38 -6.71
N CYS A 19 -10.61 1.44 -7.32
CA CYS A 19 -10.35 1.86 -8.69
C CYS A 19 -10.13 3.37 -8.81
N GLY A 20 -9.32 3.80 -9.78
CA GLY A 20 -8.88 5.19 -9.94
C GLY A 20 -7.56 5.46 -9.24
N GLU A 21 -7.38 6.64 -8.64
CA GLU A 21 -6.15 7.05 -7.97
C GLU A 21 -6.29 7.05 -6.46
N ASN A 22 -5.17 6.96 -5.74
CA ASN A 22 -5.16 6.99 -4.27
C ASN A 22 -6.05 5.90 -3.65
N VAL A 23 -6.15 4.75 -4.33
CA VAL A 23 -7.00 3.64 -3.91
C VAL A 23 -6.65 3.16 -2.51
N GLN A 24 -7.62 2.52 -1.87
CA GLN A 24 -7.46 1.93 -0.56
C GLN A 24 -6.32 0.90 -0.59
N THR A 25 -5.27 1.16 0.20
CA THR A 25 -4.11 0.26 0.30
C THR A 25 -4.28 -0.73 1.44
N ARG A 26 -4.67 -0.24 2.62
CA ARG A 26 -4.87 -1.03 3.84
C ARG A 26 -5.94 -0.42 4.72
N SER A 27 -6.74 -1.26 5.36
CA SER A 27 -7.59 -0.86 6.49
C SER A 27 -7.61 -1.97 7.54
N GLY A 28 -7.30 -1.61 8.78
CA GLY A 28 -7.05 -2.58 9.85
C GLY A 28 -5.97 -3.60 9.47
N GLY A 29 -6.31 -4.89 9.60
CA GLY A 29 -5.42 -6.00 9.26
C GLY A 29 -5.37 -6.37 7.78
N THR A 30 -6.21 -5.77 6.93
CA THR A 30 -6.42 -6.20 5.54
C THR A 30 -5.67 -5.30 4.56
N THR A 31 -4.82 -5.90 3.72
CA THR A 31 -4.24 -5.23 2.55
C THR A 31 -5.17 -5.39 1.35
N TYR A 32 -5.62 -4.27 0.79
CA TYR A 32 -6.55 -4.23 -0.33
C TYR A 32 -5.80 -4.29 -1.64
N SER A 33 -4.72 -3.55 -1.81
CA SER A 33 -3.83 -3.69 -2.97
C SER A 33 -2.36 -3.65 -2.55
N GLU A 34 -1.68 -4.79 -2.72
CA GLU A 34 -0.24 -4.94 -2.44
C GLU A 34 0.60 -3.96 -3.26
N MET A 35 0.27 -3.75 -4.54
CA MET A 35 1.02 -2.84 -5.41
C MET A 35 0.76 -1.37 -5.07
N ALA A 36 -0.48 -0.98 -4.77
CA ALA A 36 -0.75 0.38 -4.29
C ALA A 36 -0.09 0.63 -2.93
N HIS A 37 -0.12 -0.35 -2.02
CA HIS A 37 0.56 -0.24 -0.73
C HIS A 37 2.07 -0.08 -0.92
N LEU A 38 2.69 -0.89 -1.79
CA LEU A 38 4.10 -0.75 -2.13
C LEU A 38 4.41 0.65 -2.67
N PHE A 39 3.63 1.13 -3.64
CA PHE A 39 3.87 2.40 -4.31
C PHE A 39 3.66 3.60 -3.36
N TYR A 40 2.49 3.72 -2.73
CA TYR A 40 2.12 4.88 -1.92
C TYR A 40 2.73 4.87 -0.52
N VAL A 41 2.76 3.70 0.15
CA VAL A 41 3.11 3.61 1.57
C VAL A 41 4.57 3.22 1.75
N THR A 42 5.00 2.12 1.12
CA THR A 42 6.36 1.59 1.32
C THR A 42 7.41 2.46 0.61
N LEU A 43 7.15 2.87 -0.62
CA LEU A 43 8.07 3.67 -1.43
C LEU A 43 7.81 5.18 -1.31
N GLY A 44 6.64 5.59 -0.82
CA GLY A 44 6.30 7.00 -0.66
C GLY A 44 6.13 7.75 -1.98
N ASN A 45 5.87 7.04 -3.08
CA ASN A 45 5.54 7.67 -4.36
C ASN A 45 4.16 8.32 -4.27
N LYS A 46 3.96 9.36 -5.07
CA LYS A 46 2.71 10.12 -5.08
C LYS A 46 1.92 9.85 -6.36
N ALA A 47 0.61 9.78 -6.22
CA ALA A 47 -0.29 9.72 -7.37
C ALA A 47 -0.24 11.03 -8.17
N TYR A 48 -0.89 11.07 -9.33
CA TYR A 48 -1.04 12.31 -10.08
C TYR A 48 -1.94 13.32 -9.35
N CYS A 49 -3.07 12.85 -8.81
CA CYS A 49 -4.07 13.59 -8.04
C CYS A 49 -3.78 13.56 -6.54
N THR A 50 -3.98 14.68 -5.83
CA THR A 50 -3.79 14.75 -4.37
C THR A 50 -4.80 13.85 -3.63
N PRO A 51 -4.37 13.02 -2.66
CA PRO A 51 -5.29 12.22 -1.84
C PRO A 51 -6.34 13.11 -1.15
N GLY A 52 -7.60 12.71 -1.23
CA GLY A 52 -8.74 13.45 -0.67
C GLY A 52 -9.26 14.61 -1.55
N ASP A 53 -8.63 14.89 -2.69
CA ASP A 53 -9.06 15.93 -3.62
C ASP A 53 -9.76 15.35 -4.86
N ALA A 54 -11.10 15.42 -4.87
CA ALA A 54 -11.91 14.95 -5.98
C ALA A 54 -11.81 15.83 -7.24
N THR A 55 -11.21 17.03 -7.15
CA THR A 55 -11.04 17.91 -8.31
C THR A 55 -9.82 17.56 -9.15
N CYS A 56 -8.87 16.81 -8.57
CA CYS A 56 -7.61 16.43 -9.19
C CYS A 56 -6.91 17.60 -9.92
N VAL A 57 -6.62 18.69 -9.20
CA VAL A 57 -5.79 19.76 -9.75
C VAL A 57 -4.33 19.29 -9.72
N GLY A 58 -3.95 18.51 -10.73
CA GLY A 58 -2.65 17.87 -10.88
C GLY A 58 -1.76 18.45 -11.99
N PRO A 59 -0.51 17.95 -12.11
CA PRO A 59 0.06 16.90 -11.26
C PRO A 59 0.56 17.39 -9.90
N GLN A 60 0.55 16.52 -8.89
CA GLN A 60 1.26 16.76 -7.63
C GLN A 60 2.77 17.00 -7.85
N PRO A 61 3.43 17.92 -7.13
CA PRO A 61 4.88 18.03 -7.15
C PRO A 61 5.56 16.73 -6.68
N GLY A 62 6.40 16.16 -7.56
CA GLY A 62 7.10 14.90 -7.31
C GLY A 62 6.23 13.64 -7.47
N TRP A 63 5.15 13.72 -8.26
CA TRP A 63 4.32 12.58 -8.62
C TRP A 63 5.05 11.51 -9.45
N GLY A 64 4.45 10.32 -9.48
CA GLY A 64 4.90 9.16 -10.23
C GLY A 64 5.95 8.33 -9.51
N LEU A 65 6.54 7.38 -10.24
CA LEU A 65 7.54 6.46 -9.72
C LEU A 65 8.90 7.16 -9.54
N THR A 66 9.04 7.92 -8.46
CA THR A 66 10.24 8.69 -8.14
C THR A 66 11.18 7.97 -7.18
N ASN A 67 10.67 6.95 -6.48
CA ASN A 67 11.40 6.12 -5.55
C ASN A 67 11.09 4.64 -5.78
N THR A 68 12.13 3.86 -6.06
CA THR A 68 12.07 2.38 -6.17
C THR A 68 12.81 1.68 -5.04
N ALA A 69 13.43 2.44 -4.13
CA ALA A 69 14.30 1.94 -3.07
C ALA A 69 15.34 0.92 -3.59
N THR A 70 15.20 -0.35 -3.24
CA THR A 70 16.10 -1.44 -3.64
C THR A 70 15.51 -2.34 -4.73
N PHE A 71 14.27 -2.08 -5.18
CA PHE A 71 13.64 -2.86 -6.24
C PHE A 71 14.35 -2.59 -7.56
N GLN A 72 14.89 -3.66 -8.15
CA GLN A 72 15.51 -3.62 -9.47
C GLN A 72 14.42 -3.78 -10.54
N ASN A 73 14.60 -3.10 -11.68
CA ASN A 73 13.69 -3.17 -12.83
C ASN A 73 12.24 -2.79 -12.53
N MET A 74 12.00 -1.99 -11.50
CA MET A 74 10.72 -1.33 -11.30
C MET A 74 10.63 -0.13 -12.24
N THR A 75 9.55 -0.01 -12.99
CA THR A 75 9.33 0.98 -14.04
C THR A 75 7.96 1.61 -13.87
N ASP A 76 7.75 2.77 -14.47
CA ASP A 76 6.50 3.54 -14.46
C ASP A 76 5.39 2.94 -15.36
N ASP A 77 5.43 1.63 -15.62
CA ASP A 77 4.51 0.94 -16.51
C ASP A 77 3.37 0.25 -15.74
N TYR A 78 2.53 -0.51 -16.44
CA TYR A 78 1.44 -1.28 -15.86
C TYR A 78 1.92 -2.57 -15.21
N TYR A 79 1.26 -2.92 -14.11
CA TYR A 79 1.48 -4.12 -13.33
C TYR A 79 0.17 -4.86 -13.15
N TRP A 80 0.13 -6.15 -13.52
CA TRP A 80 -1.00 -7.00 -13.24
C TRP A 80 -1.18 -7.24 -11.74
N SER A 81 -2.43 -7.25 -11.30
CA SER A 81 -2.84 -7.90 -10.07
C SER A 81 -3.32 -9.33 -10.36
N GLY A 82 -3.34 -10.19 -9.33
CA GLY A 82 -3.87 -11.55 -9.47
C GLY A 82 -5.41 -11.66 -9.49
N LEU A 83 -6.13 -10.54 -9.53
CA LEU A 83 -7.60 -10.51 -9.45
C LEU A 83 -8.22 -10.34 -10.84
N GLU A 84 -9.09 -11.28 -11.22
CA GLU A 84 -9.94 -11.17 -12.41
C GLU A 84 -11.03 -10.12 -12.20
N TYR A 85 -11.38 -9.38 -13.25
CA TYR A 85 -12.46 -8.41 -13.19
C TYR A 85 -13.83 -9.12 -13.30
N ALA A 86 -14.61 -9.09 -12.23
CA ALA A 86 -15.79 -9.95 -12.10
C ALA A 86 -16.90 -9.67 -13.15
N LEU A 87 -17.07 -8.40 -13.56
CA LEU A 87 -18.10 -8.02 -14.53
C LEU A 87 -17.75 -8.40 -15.98
N ASN A 88 -16.45 -8.57 -16.28
CA ASN A 88 -15.98 -9.02 -17.59
C ASN A 88 -14.72 -9.89 -17.42
N PRO A 89 -14.86 -11.23 -17.45
CA PRO A 89 -13.74 -12.17 -17.29
C PRO A 89 -12.65 -12.09 -18.37
N SER A 90 -12.87 -11.32 -19.44
CA SER A 90 -11.81 -11.01 -20.42
C SER A 90 -10.77 -10.03 -19.87
N ASP A 91 -11.10 -9.36 -18.77
CA ASP A 91 -10.29 -8.33 -18.13
C ASP A 91 -9.73 -8.82 -16.80
N ALA A 92 -8.62 -8.22 -16.39
CA ALA A 92 -8.05 -8.38 -15.06
C ALA A 92 -7.71 -7.00 -14.50
N TRP A 93 -7.60 -6.92 -13.19
CA TRP A 93 -7.21 -5.68 -12.55
C TRP A 93 -5.70 -5.46 -12.63
N GLY A 94 -5.30 -4.21 -12.84
CA GLY A 94 -3.92 -3.77 -12.90
C GLY A 94 -3.70 -2.43 -12.18
N PHE A 95 -2.42 -2.14 -11.97
CA PHE A 95 -1.92 -0.91 -11.39
C PHE A 95 -0.96 -0.22 -12.35
N ARG A 96 -1.07 1.09 -12.50
CA ARG A 96 -0.21 1.89 -13.34
C ARG A 96 0.83 2.60 -12.49
N GLY A 97 2.10 2.23 -12.67
CA GLY A 97 3.22 2.83 -11.93
C GLY A 97 3.47 4.30 -12.26
N LEU A 98 3.00 4.79 -13.41
CA LEU A 98 3.20 6.18 -13.84
C LEU A 98 2.50 7.19 -12.93
N ASP A 99 1.22 6.97 -12.66
CA ASP A 99 0.34 7.91 -11.95
C ASP A 99 -0.27 7.29 -10.68
N GLY A 100 0.00 6.01 -10.42
CA GLY A 100 -0.57 5.26 -9.31
C GLY A 100 -2.01 4.79 -9.56
N GLY A 101 -2.53 4.86 -10.78
CA GLY A 101 -3.90 4.45 -11.07
C GLY A 101 -4.13 2.94 -10.90
N HIS A 102 -5.31 2.54 -10.43
CA HIS A 102 -5.84 1.17 -10.50
C HIS A 102 -7.01 1.13 -11.49
N GLY A 103 -7.10 0.05 -12.25
CA GLY A 103 -8.21 -0.18 -13.18
C GLY A 103 -8.21 -1.59 -13.75
N ASN A 104 -9.18 -1.91 -14.59
CA ASN A 104 -9.25 -3.18 -15.30
C ASN A 104 -8.75 -3.03 -16.75
N TYR A 105 -8.11 -4.07 -17.26
CA TYR A 105 -7.50 -4.11 -18.58
C TYR A 105 -7.64 -5.50 -19.21
N PHE A 106 -7.52 -5.60 -20.53
CA PHE A 106 -7.67 -6.87 -21.23
C PHE A 106 -6.56 -7.84 -20.84
N LYS A 107 -6.89 -9.09 -20.53
CA LYS A 107 -5.89 -10.14 -20.22
C LYS A 107 -4.92 -10.43 -21.37
N THR A 108 -5.21 -9.95 -22.58
CA THR A 108 -4.31 -10.02 -23.73
C THR A 108 -3.19 -8.98 -23.68
N ASP A 109 -3.30 -7.97 -22.84
CA ASP A 109 -2.28 -6.94 -22.67
C ASP A 109 -1.04 -7.49 -21.95
N LYS A 110 0.13 -6.97 -22.33
CA LYS A 110 1.41 -7.40 -21.79
C LYS A 110 1.89 -6.41 -20.74
N PHE A 111 1.54 -6.67 -19.49
CA PHE A 111 2.00 -5.89 -18.34
C PHE A 111 2.99 -6.66 -17.49
N TYR A 112 3.73 -5.91 -16.66
CA TYR A 112 4.63 -6.49 -15.69
C TYR A 112 3.85 -7.19 -14.58
N ALA A 113 4.52 -8.04 -13.82
CA ALA A 113 3.97 -8.62 -12.61
C ALA A 113 5.03 -8.57 -11.51
N LEU A 114 4.61 -8.23 -10.30
CA LEU A 114 5.47 -8.30 -9.12
C LEU A 114 5.10 -9.54 -8.32
N ALA A 115 6.02 -10.51 -8.27
CA ALA A 115 5.82 -11.71 -7.47
C ALA A 115 5.85 -11.37 -5.98
N VAL A 116 4.73 -11.57 -5.29
CA VAL A 116 4.62 -11.42 -3.84
C VAL A 116 4.87 -12.78 -3.20
N ARG A 117 5.87 -12.85 -2.31
CA ARG A 117 6.09 -14.00 -1.44
C ARG A 117 5.57 -13.66 -0.05
N THR A 118 4.87 -14.59 0.59
CA THR A 118 4.67 -14.51 2.04
C THR A 118 6.05 -14.55 2.68
N GLY A 119 6.54 -13.40 3.11
CA GLY A 119 7.82 -13.32 3.80
C GLY A 119 7.74 -14.11 5.09
N ASP A 120 8.76 -14.92 5.36
CA ASP A 120 9.01 -15.53 6.66
C ASP A 120 9.50 -14.43 7.61
N VAL A 121 8.63 -13.45 7.88
CA VAL A 121 8.87 -12.45 8.92
C VAL A 121 8.58 -13.19 10.22
N THR A 122 9.57 -13.94 10.71
CA THR A 122 9.55 -14.42 12.09
C THR A 122 9.17 -13.22 12.94
N ALA A 123 8.09 -13.31 13.72
CA ALA A 123 7.69 -12.25 14.63
C ALA A 123 8.96 -11.76 15.33
N VAL A 124 9.33 -10.49 15.09
CA VAL A 124 10.50 -9.91 15.74
C VAL A 124 10.22 -10.08 17.22
N PRO A 125 10.95 -10.95 17.96
CA PRO A 125 10.74 -11.04 19.39
C PRO A 125 10.96 -9.63 19.88
N GLU A 126 10.05 -9.02 20.64
CA GLU A 126 10.37 -7.75 21.30
C GLU A 126 11.35 -8.09 22.44
N PRO A 127 12.68 -8.03 22.26
CA PRO A 127 13.60 -8.62 23.24
C PRO A 127 13.86 -7.64 24.39
N GLN A 128 13.22 -6.47 24.39
CA GLN A 128 13.68 -5.33 25.19
C GLN A 128 12.54 -4.54 25.83
N THR A 129 11.33 -4.51 25.28
CA THR A 129 10.21 -3.73 25.85
C THR A 129 9.84 -4.21 27.25
N TYR A 130 9.69 -5.53 27.45
CA TYR A 130 9.40 -6.08 28.78
C TYR A 130 10.57 -5.93 29.74
N ALA A 131 11.80 -6.12 29.28
CA ALA A 131 12.98 -5.94 30.11
C ALA A 131 13.12 -4.49 30.57
N LEU A 132 12.94 -3.51 29.68
CA LEU A 132 12.95 -2.09 29.98
C LEU A 132 11.77 -1.67 30.86
N LEU A 133 10.58 -2.23 30.62
CA LEU A 133 9.40 -1.99 31.46
C LEU A 133 9.63 -2.51 32.88
N MET A 134 10.14 -3.73 33.03
CA MET A 134 10.44 -4.33 34.33
C MET A 134 11.59 -3.59 35.03
N LEU A 135 12.65 -3.23 34.32
CA LEU A 135 13.73 -2.40 34.84
C LEU A 135 13.23 -1.02 35.29
N GLY A 136 12.32 -0.40 34.52
CA GLY A 136 11.68 0.86 34.89
C GLY A 136 10.81 0.73 36.15
N LEU A 137 10.01 -0.33 36.25
CA LEU A 137 9.17 -0.60 37.43
C LEU A 137 10.02 -0.89 38.68
N ILE A 138 11.11 -1.65 38.53
CA ILE A 138 12.08 -1.90 39.61
C ILE A 138 12.75 -0.59 40.03
N GLY A 139 13.21 0.22 39.07
CA GLY A 139 13.81 1.53 39.34
C GLY A 139 12.87 2.46 40.12
N LEU A 140 11.60 2.52 39.73
CA LEU A 140 10.56 3.28 40.44
C LEU A 140 10.31 2.75 41.85
N ALA A 141 10.26 1.43 42.03
CA ALA A 141 10.06 0.82 43.35
C ALA A 141 11.24 1.08 44.31
N VAL A 142 12.48 1.06 43.80
CA VAL A 142 13.69 1.36 44.58
C VAL A 142 13.76 2.85 44.94
N ALA A 143 13.47 3.74 43.99
CA ALA A 143 13.43 5.18 44.24
C ALA A 143 12.40 5.56 45.32
N ARG A 144 11.25 4.87 45.35
CA ARG A 144 10.18 5.10 46.33
C ARG A 144 10.49 4.58 47.74
N ARG A 145 11.49 3.70 47.89
CA ARG A 145 11.91 3.10 49.17
C ARG A 145 13.10 3.80 49.83
N ARG A 146 13.73 4.77 49.17
CA ARG A 146 14.74 5.63 49.82
C ARG A 146 14.02 6.72 50.60
N PRO A 147 14.00 6.68 51.94
CA PRO A 147 13.60 7.84 52.73
C PRO A 147 14.73 8.89 52.63
N HIS A 148 14.35 10.16 52.72
CA HIS A 148 15.30 11.26 52.94
C HIS A 148 16.12 11.04 54.21
#